data_AF-A0A7S1JTL3-F1
#
_entry.id   AF-A0A7S1JTL3-F1
#
_cell.length_a   1.000
_cell.length_b   1.000
_cell.length_c   1.000
_cell.angle_alpha   90.00
_cell.angle_beta   90.00
_cell.angle_gamma   90.00
#
_symmetry.space_group_name_H-M   'P 1'
#
loop_
_entity.id
_entity.type
_entity.pdbx_description
1 polymer ?
#
loop_
_entity_poly.entity_id
_entity_poly.type
_entity_poly.pdbx_seq_one_letter_code
_entity_poly.pdbx_strand_id
1 'polypeptide(L)'
;ENRPEGASIGVISLYRKQAFEIDQRVKARFQGRAHIQVSTVDAFQGAEKDIIFLSTVRREFPSSTSHTRNNNTTTSPTAASANPAASQPPKRKSIGGGGLF
;
A
#
# COMPACT_ATOMS: atom_id res chain seq x y z
N GLU A 1 7.72 -7.51 46.49
CA GLU A 1 7.49 -7.81 45.06
C GLU A 1 8.59 -8.74 44.55
N ASN A 2 8.31 -10.05 44.40
CA ASN A 2 9.29 -11.01 43.88
C ASN A 2 9.14 -11.05 42.34
N ARG A 3 9.86 -10.17 41.63
CA ARG A 3 9.82 -10.16 40.16
C ARG A 3 10.73 -11.28 39.65
N PRO A 4 10.27 -12.18 38.75
CA PRO A 4 11.16 -13.14 38.12
C PRO A 4 12.35 -12.40 37.48
N GLU A 5 13.57 -12.90 37.66
CA GLU A 5 14.78 -12.25 37.14
C GLU A 5 14.68 -12.05 35.63
N GLY A 6 14.42 -10.81 35.21
CA GLY A 6 14.27 -10.43 33.80
C GLY A 6 13.26 -9.30 33.57
N ALA A 7 13.49 -8.50 32.53
CA ALA A 7 12.52 -7.50 32.09
C ALA A 7 11.25 -8.18 31.58
N SER A 8 10.09 -7.66 31.97
CA SER A 8 8.79 -8.03 31.42
C SER A 8 8.59 -7.36 30.06
N ILE A 9 8.19 -8.14 29.05
CA ILE A 9 8.08 -7.67 27.66
C ILE A 9 6.64 -7.80 27.18
N GLY A 10 6.13 -6.73 26.57
CA GLY A 10 4.87 -6.73 25.83
C GLY A 10 5.13 -6.58 24.34
N VAL A 11 4.43 -7.37 23.53
CA VAL A 11 4.38 -7.18 22.08
C VAL A 11 2.93 -6.93 21.67
N ILE A 12 2.66 -5.73 21.18
CA ILE A 12 1.32 -5.29 20.82
C ILE A 12 1.24 -5.21 19.29
N SER A 13 0.15 -5.73 18.71
CA SER A 13 -0.14 -5.59 17.29
C SER A 13 -1.52 -4.98 17.08
N LEU A 14 -1.63 -4.10 16.08
CA LEU A 14 -2.92 -3.52 15.66
C LEU A 14 -3.84 -4.56 14.98
N TYR A 15 -3.28 -5.67 14.52
CA TYR A 15 -4.01 -6.71 13.80
C TYR A 15 -3.94 -8.06 14.52
N ARG A 16 -5.10 -8.70 14.73
CA ARG A 16 -5.22 -9.98 15.46
C ARG A 16 -4.42 -11.11 14.84
N LYS A 17 -4.49 -11.27 13.51
CA LYS A 17 -3.73 -12.32 12.79
C LYS A 17 -2.23 -12.17 13.02
N GLN A 18 -1.73 -10.93 12.95
CA GLN A 18 -0.33 -10.64 13.23
C GLN A 18 0.04 -10.96 14.69
N ALA A 19 -0.79 -10.58 15.66
CA ALA A 19 -0.53 -10.92 17.07
C ALA A 19 -0.38 -12.43 17.26
N PHE A 20 -1.27 -13.21 16.64
CA PHE A 20 -1.21 -14.67 16.65
C PHE A 20 0.08 -15.21 16.02
N GLU A 21 0.47 -14.74 14.83
CA GLU A 21 1.69 -15.19 14.17
C GLU A 21 2.96 -14.85 14.97
N ILE A 22 3.01 -13.65 15.57
CA ILE A 22 4.11 -13.25 16.45
C ILE A 22 4.17 -14.15 17.68
N ASP A 23 3.03 -14.39 18.33
CA ASP A 23 2.94 -15.25 19.52
C ASP A 23 3.48 -16.66 19.25
N GLN A 24 3.09 -17.27 18.13
CA GLN A 24 3.59 -18.60 17.73
C GLN A 24 5.12 -18.60 17.53
N ARG A 25 5.66 -17.57 16.85
CA ARG A 25 7.11 -17.46 16.62
C ARG A 25 7.88 -17.21 17.92
N VAL A 26 7.34 -16.38 18.81
CA VAL A 26 7.94 -16.10 20.12
C VAL A 26 7.97 -17.36 20.97
N LYS A 27 6.83 -18.07 21.08
CA LYS A 27 6.75 -19.33 21.83
C LYS A 27 7.71 -20.38 21.29
N ALA A 28 7.78 -20.55 19.97
CA ALA A 28 8.71 -21.48 19.35
C ALA A 28 10.18 -21.12 19.60
N ARG A 29 10.54 -19.83 19.54
CA ARG A 29 11.93 -19.37 19.64
C ARG A 29 12.47 -19.34 21.07
N PHE A 30 11.62 -18.93 22.02
CA PHE A 30 12.02 -18.69 23.41
C PHE A 30 11.61 -19.82 24.34
N GLN A 31 10.61 -20.64 23.99
CA GLN A 31 10.20 -21.83 24.74
C GLN A 31 9.95 -21.55 26.24
N GLY A 32 9.34 -20.39 26.54
CA GLY A 32 9.05 -19.97 27.92
C GLY A 32 10.23 -19.40 28.71
N ARG A 33 11.44 -19.31 28.13
CA ARG A 33 12.63 -18.72 28.79
C ARG A 33 12.58 -17.20 28.96
N ALA A 34 11.53 -16.54 28.48
CA ALA A 34 11.34 -15.10 28.58
C ALA A 34 9.87 -14.79 28.91
N HIS A 35 9.65 -13.78 29.76
CA HIS A 35 8.32 -13.32 30.13
C HIS A 35 7.78 -12.34 29.09
N ILE A 36 7.25 -12.90 28.00
CA ILE A 36 6.74 -12.14 26.84
C ILE A 36 5.23 -12.35 26.73
N GLN A 37 4.47 -11.26 26.74
CA GLN A 37 3.04 -11.25 26.45
C GLN A 37 2.81 -10.68 25.06
N VAL A 38 2.13 -11.42 24.19
CA VAL A 38 1.77 -10.96 22.84
C VAL A 38 0.25 -10.83 22.75
N SER A 39 -0.26 -9.65 22.38
CA SER A 39 -1.71 -9.47 22.14
C SER A 39 -2.03 -8.25 21.26
N THR A 40 -3.32 -7.98 21.07
CA THR A 40 -3.80 -6.75 20.44
C THR A 40 -3.94 -5.62 21.46
N VAL A 41 -4.07 -4.37 20.99
CA VAL A 41 -4.21 -3.18 21.85
C VAL A 41 -5.35 -3.36 22.87
N ASP A 42 -6.53 -3.81 22.43
CA ASP A 42 -7.70 -3.99 23.31
C ASP A 42 -7.43 -5.02 24.42
N ALA A 43 -6.75 -6.11 24.07
CA ALA A 43 -6.42 -7.18 25.01
C ALA A 43 -5.19 -6.86 25.88
N PHE A 44 -4.53 -5.72 25.67
CA PHE A 44 -3.38 -5.26 26.45
C PHE A 44 -3.75 -4.07 27.36
N GLN A 45 -5.02 -3.65 27.39
CA GLN A 45 -5.45 -2.51 28.21
C GLN A 45 -5.22 -2.77 29.70
N GLY A 46 -4.67 -1.76 30.39
CA GLY A 46 -4.34 -1.84 31.82
C GLY A 46 -3.17 -2.76 32.17
N ALA A 47 -2.55 -3.42 31.18
CA ALA A 47 -1.34 -4.20 31.38
C ALA A 47 -0.10 -3.33 31.14
N GLU A 48 0.76 -3.27 32.14
CA GLU A 48 2.06 -2.58 32.06
C GLU A 48 3.19 -3.61 31.89
N LYS A 49 4.25 -3.23 31.17
CA LYS A 49 5.49 -3.99 31.02
C LYS A 49 6.68 -3.03 30.98
N ASP A 50 7.86 -3.54 31.28
CA ASP A 50 9.09 -2.73 31.24
C ASP A 50 9.47 -2.32 29.83
N ILE A 51 9.21 -3.21 28.86
CA ILE A 51 9.54 -3.01 27.46
C ILE A 51 8.31 -3.32 26.62
N ILE A 52 7.95 -2.42 25.72
CA ILE A 52 6.87 -2.59 24.76
C ILE A 52 7.40 -2.54 23.33
N PHE A 53 7.10 -3.57 22.54
CA PHE A 53 7.25 -3.57 21.09
C PHE A 53 5.88 -3.37 20.43
N LEU A 54 5.76 -2.41 19.53
CA LEU A 54 4.53 -2.14 18.78
C LEU A 54 4.70 -2.52 17.30
N SER A 55 3.90 -3.48 16.83
CA SER A 55 3.84 -3.90 15.44
C SER A 55 2.70 -3.17 14.71
N THR A 56 3.05 -2.24 13.82
CA THR A 56 2.08 -1.43 13.05
C THR A 56 1.54 -2.14 11.80
N VAL A 57 2.28 -3.13 11.25
CA VAL A 57 1.90 -4.06 10.15
C VAL A 57 1.60 -3.41 8.79
N ARG A 58 0.77 -2.37 8.76
CA ARG A 58 0.29 -1.73 7.54
C ARG A 58 1.46 -1.09 6.81
N ARG A 59 1.67 -1.51 5.56
CA ARG A 59 2.54 -0.82 4.60
C ARG A 59 1.64 -0.08 3.62
N GLU A 60 1.81 1.23 3.52
CA GLU A 60 1.19 2.02 2.45
C GLU A 60 2.25 2.15 1.35
N PHE A 61 1.90 1.70 0.14
CA PHE A 61 2.78 1.91 -1.00
C PHE A 61 2.52 3.34 -1.48
N PRO A 62 3.51 4.24 -1.49
CA PRO A 62 3.29 5.56 -2.05
C PRO A 62 2.91 5.37 -3.51
N SER A 63 1.68 5.75 -3.87
CA SER A 63 1.28 5.76 -5.28
C SER A 63 2.22 6.71 -5.99
N SER A 64 3.06 6.19 -6.90
CA SER A 64 3.88 7.04 -7.76
C SER A 64 2.93 7.75 -8.72
N THR A 65 2.38 8.88 -8.29
CA THR A 65 1.67 9.78 -9.18
C THR A 65 2.73 10.37 -10.10
N SER A 66 2.91 9.73 -11.24
CA SER A 66 3.78 10.21 -12.30
C SER A 66 3.23 11.55 -12.75
N HIS A 67 3.85 12.64 -12.33
CA HIS A 67 3.63 13.94 -12.96
C HIS A 67 4.13 13.82 -14.40
N THR A 68 3.19 13.58 -15.33
CA THR A 68 3.46 13.66 -16.76
C THR A 68 3.78 15.12 -17.07
N ARG A 69 5.07 15.46 -17.15
CA ARG A 69 5.52 16.73 -17.71
C ARG A 69 5.32 16.67 -19.22
N ASN A 70 4.40 17.49 -19.72
CA ASN A 70 4.17 17.74 -21.13
C ASN A 70 5.15 18.80 -21.65
N ASN A 71 6.28 18.38 -22.24
CA ASN A 71 7.22 19.32 -22.87
C ASN A 71 6.86 19.50 -24.35
N ASN A 72 5.96 20.43 -24.68
CA ASN A 72 5.76 20.90 -26.05
C ASN A 72 6.72 22.07 -26.37
N THR A 73 8.04 21.80 -26.38
CA THR A 73 9.03 22.70 -26.99
C THR A 73 9.10 22.43 -28.49
N THR A 74 8.18 23.01 -29.26
CA THR A 74 8.40 23.18 -30.70
C THR A 74 8.94 24.59 -30.91
N THR A 75 10.25 24.62 -31.14
CA THR A 75 11.03 25.73 -31.69
C THR A 75 10.23 26.55 -32.69
N SER A 76 10.05 27.83 -32.40
CA SER A 76 9.74 28.83 -33.41
C SER A 76 10.95 29.01 -34.34
N PRO A 77 10.75 28.88 -35.65
CA PRO A 77 11.33 29.86 -36.54
C PRO A 77 10.23 30.54 -37.37
N THR A 78 10.32 31.87 -37.35
CA THR A 78 9.70 32.88 -38.19
C THR A 78 9.41 32.44 -39.64
N ALA A 79 8.15 32.57 -40.09
CA ALA A 79 7.73 33.35 -41.27
C ALA A 79 6.38 32.89 -41.88
N ALA A 80 5.56 33.89 -42.22
CA ALA A 80 4.54 33.91 -43.27
C ALA A 80 3.15 33.26 -43.03
N SER A 81 2.21 34.12 -42.60
CA SER A 81 1.01 34.51 -43.38
C SER A 81 -0.10 33.48 -43.72
N ALA A 82 -1.21 33.60 -42.98
CA ALA A 82 -2.62 33.57 -43.39
C ALA A 82 -3.21 32.34 -44.15
N ASN A 83 -4.08 31.54 -43.51
CA ASN A 83 -5.57 31.63 -43.51
C ASN A 83 -6.23 30.30 -43.04
N PRO A 84 -7.42 30.31 -42.37
CA PRO A 84 -8.07 29.11 -41.85
C PRO A 84 -9.31 28.67 -42.66
N ALA A 85 -9.38 27.42 -43.12
CA ALA A 85 -10.64 26.83 -43.61
C ALA A 85 -10.67 25.29 -43.56
N ALA A 86 -11.55 24.77 -42.70
CA ALA A 86 -12.29 23.51 -42.71
C ALA A 86 -11.91 22.35 -43.67
N SER A 87 -11.75 21.14 -43.11
CA SER A 87 -12.11 19.88 -43.78
C SER A 87 -12.48 18.77 -42.78
N GLN A 88 -13.70 18.23 -42.95
CA GLN A 88 -14.42 17.25 -42.12
C GLN A 88 -13.81 15.83 -42.07
N PRO A 89 -14.20 14.96 -41.10
CA PRO A 89 -13.78 13.55 -41.07
C PRO A 89 -14.57 12.67 -42.07
N PRO A 90 -13.97 11.59 -42.62
CA PRO A 90 -14.65 10.74 -43.61
C PRO A 90 -15.64 9.75 -42.97
N LYS A 91 -16.86 9.68 -43.53
CA LYS A 91 -17.91 8.69 -43.23
C LYS A 91 -17.53 7.31 -43.82
N ARG A 92 -17.49 6.25 -43.00
CA ARG A 92 -17.43 4.86 -43.50
C ARG A 92 -18.81 4.44 -44.02
N LYS A 93 -18.87 4.04 -45.30
CA LYS A 93 -20.07 3.49 -45.95
C LYS A 93 -20.31 2.04 -45.48
N SER A 94 -21.55 1.77 -45.06
CA SER A 94 -22.16 0.44 -45.01
C SER A 94 -22.39 -0.05 -46.44
N ILE A 95 -21.99 -1.29 -46.74
CA ILE A 95 -22.46 -2.03 -47.92
C ILE A 95 -23.02 -3.33 -47.39
N GLY A 96 -24.34 -3.47 -47.48
CA GLY A 96 -25.04 -4.73 -47.31
C GLY A 96 -25.30 -5.40 -48.65
N GLY A 97 -25.69 -6.68 -48.57
CA GLY A 97 -26.71 -7.24 -49.45
C GLY A 97 -26.29 -8.37 -50.40
N GLY A 98 -26.86 -9.55 -50.15
CA GLY A 98 -27.14 -10.62 -51.12
C GLY A 98 -26.02 -11.65 -51.27
N GLY A 99 -26.23 -12.97 -51.18
CA GLY A 99 -27.44 -13.79 -51.24
C GLY A 99 -27.13 -15.06 -52.06
N LEU A 100 -27.80 -16.19 -51.73
CA LEU A 100 -27.87 -17.46 -52.49
C LEU A 100 -26.56 -18.29 -52.42
N PHE A 101 -26.51 -19.55 -51.99
CA PHE A 101 -27.43 -20.70 -52.02
C PHE A 101 -27.31 -21.53 -50.73
#